data_AF-A0A1V9Z6Y8-F1
#
_entry.id   AF-A0A1V9Z6Y8-F1
#
_cell.length_a   1.000
_cell.length_b   1.000
_cell.length_c   1.000
_cell.angle_alpha   90.00
_cell.angle_beta   90.00
_cell.angle_gamma   90.00
#
_symmetry.space_group_name_H-M   'P 1'
#
loop_
_entity.id
_entity.type
_entity.pdbx_description
1 polymer ?
#
loop_
_entity_poly.entity_id
_entity_poly.type
_entity_poly.pdbx_seq_one_letter_code
_entity_poly.pdbx_strand_id
1 'polypeptide(L)'
;MPQDARTRAYSSSSEAALQSISNLQLAIVKIERRVKEIEWQVTVHNATAKVPRKELAEAKDALAQLCGTLDKLQFNGVDGIITADLVSGKDHVRDQRKQLNRQCETIRTTMLSLHEQLTAHIAASS
;
A
#
# COMPACT_ATOMS: atom_id res chain seq x y z
N MET A 1 6.07 41.93 19.88
CA MET A 1 6.39 40.49 20.02
C MET A 1 5.66 39.73 18.91
N PRO A 2 6.33 39.16 17.89
CA PRO A 2 5.64 38.46 16.82
C PRO A 2 5.53 36.97 17.17
N GLN A 3 4.43 36.55 17.78
CA GLN A 3 4.13 35.14 18.04
C GLN A 3 3.38 34.45 16.88
N ASP A 4 2.89 35.20 15.89
CA ASP A 4 2.01 34.68 14.83
C ASP A 4 2.70 33.85 13.74
N ALA A 5 3.97 34.12 13.43
CA ALA A 5 4.66 33.43 12.33
C ALA A 5 4.93 31.95 12.66
N ARG A 6 5.20 31.65 13.93
CA ARG A 6 5.43 30.29 14.42
C ARG A 6 4.12 29.49 14.38
N THR A 7 3.03 30.04 14.91
CA THR A 7 1.73 29.36 14.94
C THR A 7 1.22 29.02 13.55
N ARG A 8 1.35 29.90 12.55
CA ARG A 8 0.97 29.58 11.16
C ARG A 8 1.82 28.50 10.51
N ALA A 9 3.13 28.52 10.72
CA ALA A 9 4.04 27.50 10.20
C ALA A 9 3.74 26.11 10.79
N TYR A 10 3.35 26.04 12.06
CA TYR A 10 2.97 24.79 12.73
C TYR A 10 1.62 24.24 12.23
N SER A 11 0.66 25.11 11.90
CA SER A 11 -0.59 24.70 11.27
C SER A 11 -0.34 24.09 9.88
N SER A 12 0.51 24.72 9.05
CA SER A 12 0.81 24.21 7.70
C SER A 12 1.56 22.87 7.72
N SER A 13 2.47 22.65 8.67
CA SER A 13 3.16 21.36 8.81
C SER A 13 2.23 20.24 9.24
N SER A 14 1.28 20.54 10.13
CA SER A 14 0.27 19.56 10.57
C SER A 14 -0.69 19.19 9.43
N GLU A 15 -1.12 20.18 8.65
CA GLU A 15 -1.97 19.97 7.47
C GLU A 15 -1.25 19.18 6.37
N ALA A 16 0.02 19.47 6.10
CA ALA A 16 0.83 18.72 5.13
C ALA A 16 1.01 17.24 5.51
N ALA A 17 1.19 16.95 6.81
CA ALA A 17 1.28 15.58 7.31
C ALA A 17 -0.05 14.82 7.13
N LEU A 18 -1.18 15.45 7.47
CA LEU A 18 -2.51 14.87 7.28
C LEU A 18 -2.84 14.64 5.80
N GLN A 19 -2.48 15.60 4.94
CA GLN A 19 -2.63 15.47 3.49
C GLN A 19 -1.80 14.30 2.94
N SER A 20 -0.57 14.14 3.44
CA SER A 20 0.30 13.03 3.07
C SER A 20 -0.31 11.70 3.48
N ILE A 21 -0.82 11.59 4.71
CA ILE A 21 -1.53 10.38 5.17
C ILE A 21 -2.73 10.07 4.31
N SER A 22 -3.56 11.07 3.99
CA SER A 22 -4.74 10.89 3.13
C SER A 22 -4.34 10.38 1.73
N ASN A 23 -3.29 10.95 1.14
CA ASN A 23 -2.75 10.50 -0.14
C ASN A 23 -2.23 9.05 -0.07
N LEU A 24 -1.55 8.68 1.03
CA LEU A 24 -1.06 7.32 1.24
C LEU A 24 -2.21 6.33 1.42
N GLN A 25 -3.24 6.69 2.19
CA GLN A 25 -4.46 5.88 2.34
C GLN A 25 -5.11 5.62 0.98
N LEU A 26 -5.27 6.66 0.17
CA LEU A 26 -5.89 6.55 -1.14
C LEU A 26 -5.07 5.69 -2.10
N ALA A 27 -3.74 5.76 -2.01
CA ALA A 27 -2.85 4.91 -2.77
C ALA A 27 -2.88 3.45 -2.32
N ILE A 28 -2.93 3.18 -1.01
CA ILE A 28 -3.11 1.82 -0.46
C ILE A 28 -4.44 1.22 -0.93
N VAL A 29 -5.54 1.98 -0.87
CA VAL A 29 -6.85 1.51 -1.37
C VAL A 29 -6.81 1.18 -2.86
N LYS A 30 -6.07 1.95 -3.66
CA LYS A 30 -5.85 1.65 -5.08
C LYS A 30 -5.06 0.35 -5.27
N ILE A 31 -4.00 0.14 -4.49
CA ILE A 31 -3.21 -1.10 -4.53
C ILE A 31 -4.11 -2.28 -4.12
N GLU A 32 -4.84 -2.16 -3.02
CA GLU A 32 -5.74 -3.21 -2.52
C GLU A 32 -6.80 -3.58 -3.56
N ARG A 33 -7.42 -2.58 -4.22
CA ARG A 33 -8.38 -2.83 -5.29
C ARG A 33 -7.72 -3.59 -6.45
N ARG A 34 -6.50 -3.20 -6.83
CA ARG A 34 -5.77 -3.88 -7.91
C ARG A 34 -5.38 -5.31 -7.54
N VAL A 35 -4.98 -5.55 -6.28
CA VAL A 35 -4.70 -6.89 -5.76
C VAL A 35 -5.95 -7.76 -5.80
N LYS A 36 -7.09 -7.26 -5.34
CA LYS A 36 -8.38 -7.95 -5.41
C LYS A 36 -8.82 -8.24 -6.84
N GLU A 37 -8.55 -7.33 -7.77
CA GLU A 37 -8.83 -7.54 -9.19
C GLU A 37 -7.96 -8.67 -9.76
N ILE A 38 -6.67 -8.70 -9.44
CA ILE A 38 -5.76 -9.79 -9.84
C ILE A 38 -6.19 -11.11 -9.18
N GLU A 39 -6.49 -11.11 -7.89
CA GLU A 39 -7.00 -12.27 -7.17
C GLU A 39 -8.29 -12.82 -7.79
N TRP A 40 -9.22 -11.93 -8.16
CA TRP A 40 -10.45 -12.31 -8.84
C TRP A 40 -10.17 -12.90 -10.21
N GLN A 41 -9.33 -12.23 -11.02
CA GLN A 41 -8.90 -12.75 -12.32
C GLN A 41 -8.29 -14.14 -12.14
N VAL A 42 -7.33 -14.30 -11.24
CA VAL A 42 -6.69 -15.58 -10.95
C VAL A 42 -7.70 -16.62 -10.48
N THR A 43 -8.63 -16.29 -9.59
CA THR A 43 -9.65 -17.23 -9.06
C THR A 43 -10.62 -17.68 -10.16
N VAL A 44 -11.13 -16.73 -10.96
CA VAL A 44 -12.02 -17.01 -12.09
C VAL A 44 -11.28 -17.82 -13.14
N HIS A 45 -10.04 -17.45 -13.44
CA HIS A 45 -9.17 -18.18 -14.34
C HIS A 45 -8.92 -19.59 -13.81
N ASN A 46 -8.56 -19.77 -12.53
CA ASN A 46 -8.31 -21.09 -11.93
C ASN A 46 -9.57 -21.98 -11.93
N ALA A 47 -10.76 -21.39 -11.81
CA ALA A 47 -12.03 -22.10 -11.94
C ALA A 47 -12.31 -22.59 -13.38
N THR A 48 -11.66 -21.98 -14.38
CA THR A 48 -11.72 -22.41 -15.79
C THR A 48 -10.46 -23.20 -16.14
N ALA A 49 -10.56 -24.51 -16.34
CA ALA A 49 -9.45 -25.47 -16.44
C ALA A 49 -8.40 -25.27 -17.59
N LYS A 50 -8.32 -24.10 -18.25
CA LYS A 50 -7.37 -23.79 -19.33
C LYS A 50 -6.90 -22.32 -19.30
N VAL A 51 -6.37 -21.87 -18.16
CA VAL A 51 -5.68 -20.58 -18.12
C VAL A 51 -4.34 -20.71 -18.84
N PRO A 52 -4.04 -19.88 -19.85
CA PRO A 52 -2.73 -19.89 -20.46
C PRO A 52 -1.68 -19.42 -19.44
N ARG A 53 -0.56 -20.13 -19.36
CA ARG A 53 0.59 -19.81 -18.48
C ARG A 53 1.03 -18.35 -18.57
N LYS A 54 0.87 -17.72 -19.74
CA LYS A 54 1.17 -16.31 -19.98
C LYS A 54 0.35 -15.38 -19.09
N GLU A 55 -0.97 -15.61 -18.95
CA GLU A 55 -1.84 -14.81 -18.09
C GLU A 55 -1.48 -14.98 -16.60
N LEU A 56 -1.15 -16.20 -16.18
CA LEU A 56 -0.67 -16.46 -14.82
C LEU A 56 0.67 -15.74 -14.54
N ALA A 57 1.58 -15.71 -15.52
CA ALA A 57 2.84 -14.99 -15.41
C ALA A 57 2.66 -13.47 -15.37
N GLU A 58 1.75 -12.93 -16.19
CA GLU A 58 1.39 -11.50 -16.18
C GLU A 58 0.78 -11.09 -14.82
N ALA A 59 -0.12 -11.90 -14.26
CA ALA A 59 -0.68 -11.67 -12.93
C ALA A 59 0.41 -11.71 -11.84
N LYS A 60 1.35 -12.66 -11.94
CA LYS A 60 2.48 -12.77 -11.02
C LYS A 60 3.38 -11.54 -11.07
N ASP A 61 3.74 -11.09 -12.27
CA ASP A 61 4.60 -9.91 -12.45
C ASP A 61 3.89 -8.63 -11.98
N ALA A 62 2.59 -8.51 -12.23
CA ALA A 62 1.78 -7.39 -11.72
C ALA A 62 1.76 -7.36 -10.18
N LEU A 63 1.64 -8.50 -9.49
CA LEU A 63 1.75 -8.58 -8.04
C LEU A 63 3.14 -8.15 -7.55
N ALA A 64 4.21 -8.60 -8.21
CA ALA A 64 5.57 -8.21 -7.85
C ALA A 64 5.80 -6.70 -7.99
N GLN A 65 5.29 -6.09 -9.07
CA GLN A 65 5.34 -4.63 -9.27
C GLN A 65 4.57 -3.88 -8.17
N LEU A 66 3.35 -4.32 -7.87
CA LEU A 66 2.53 -3.71 -6.81
C LEU A 66 3.20 -3.84 -5.43
N CYS A 67 3.88 -4.96 -5.14
CA CYS A 67 4.65 -5.13 -3.90
C CYS A 67 5.76 -4.09 -3.82
N GLY A 68 6.52 -3.91 -4.90
CA GLY A 68 7.56 -2.87 -4.98
C GLY A 68 7.01 -1.46 -4.84
N THR A 69 5.82 -1.18 -5.39
CA THR A 69 5.13 0.11 -5.21
C THR A 69 4.71 0.31 -3.75
N LEU A 70 4.16 -0.71 -3.10
CA LEU A 70 3.75 -0.67 -1.71
C LEU A 70 4.95 -0.44 -0.78
N ASP A 71 6.07 -1.12 -1.04
CA ASP A 71 7.36 -0.93 -0.34
C ASP A 71 7.84 0.53 -0.41
N LYS A 72 7.86 1.09 -1.62
CA LYS A 72 8.24 2.49 -1.82
C LYS A 72 7.29 3.45 -1.11
N LEU A 73 6.01 3.13 -1.07
CA LEU A 73 4.99 3.96 -0.44
C LEU A 73 5.09 3.93 1.10
N GLN A 74 5.43 2.77 1.66
CA GLN A 74 5.68 2.60 3.07
C GLN A 74 6.95 3.33 3.50
N PHE A 75 8.06 3.10 2.80
CA PHE A 75 9.36 3.68 3.14
C PHE A 75 9.43 5.20 2.90
N ASN A 76 8.99 5.68 1.73
CA ASN A 76 9.07 7.12 1.40
C ASN A 76 7.91 7.93 1.99
N GLY A 77 6.76 7.30 2.19
CA GLY A 77 5.54 7.96 2.65
C GLY A 77 5.37 7.81 4.15
N VAL A 78 5.05 6.60 4.61
CA VAL A 78 4.68 6.34 6.00
C VAL A 78 5.85 6.65 6.93
N ASP A 79 7.06 6.19 6.62
CA ASP A 79 8.23 6.43 7.46
C ASP A 79 8.80 7.84 7.34
N GLY A 80 8.61 8.48 6.18
CA GLY A 80 9.03 9.85 5.91
C GLY A 80 8.20 10.94 6.60
N ILE A 81 7.01 10.64 7.14
CA ILE A 81 6.19 11.63 7.83
C ILE A 81 6.83 12.03 9.17
N ILE A 82 7.42 13.22 9.22
CA ILE A 82 8.03 13.77 10.44
C ILE A 82 6.91 14.19 11.40
N THR A 83 6.67 13.38 12.43
CA THR A 83 5.67 13.68 13.48
C THR A 83 6.25 14.50 14.63
N ALA A 84 7.53 14.85 14.57
CA ALA A 84 8.24 15.56 15.64
C ALA A 84 7.74 17.01 15.79
N ASP A 85 7.41 17.67 14.68
CA ASP A 85 7.00 19.08 14.65
C ASP A 85 5.49 19.30 14.80
N LEU A 86 4.69 18.23 14.95
CA LEU A 86 3.25 18.34 15.20
C LEU A 86 2.97 18.63 16.68
N VAL A 87 2.35 19.78 16.94
CA VAL A 87 1.89 20.20 18.28
C VAL A 87 0.47 19.71 18.57
N SER A 88 -0.38 19.56 17.55
CA SER A 88 -1.75 19.04 17.66
C SER A 88 -1.99 17.94 16.62
N GLY A 89 -2.81 16.94 16.94
CA GLY A 89 -3.08 15.82 16.02
C GLY A 89 -1.91 14.84 15.86
N LYS A 90 -0.82 14.99 16.64
CA LYS A 90 0.33 14.08 16.64
C LYS A 90 -0.06 12.63 16.92
N ASP A 91 -0.92 12.42 17.92
CA ASP A 91 -1.41 11.09 18.26
C ASP A 91 -2.28 10.52 17.13
N HIS A 92 -3.14 11.34 16.53
CA HIS A 92 -3.95 10.95 15.37
C HIS A 92 -3.08 10.52 14.18
N VAL A 93 -2.08 11.33 13.83
CA VAL A 93 -1.12 11.04 12.75
C VAL A 93 -0.31 9.78 13.06
N ARG A 94 0.09 9.58 14.32
CA ARG A 94 0.84 8.40 14.75
C ARG A 94 0.00 7.12 14.65
N ASP A 95 -1.26 7.19 15.07
CA ASP A 95 -2.19 6.08 14.98
C ASP A 95 -2.54 5.76 13.53
N GLN A 96 -2.74 6.80 12.68
CA GLN A 96 -2.92 6.61 11.25
C GLN A 96 -1.68 6.00 10.58
N ARG A 97 -0.46 6.43 10.93
CA ARG A 97 0.78 5.79 10.46
C ARG A 97 0.84 4.32 10.84
N LYS A 98 0.52 3.98 12.09
CA LYS A 98 0.46 2.58 12.55
C LYS A 98 -0.58 1.77 11.78
N GLN A 99 -1.76 2.34 11.57
CA GLN A 99 -2.83 1.70 10.80
C GLN A 99 -2.41 1.48 9.35
N LEU A 100 -1.82 2.48 8.70
CA LEU A 100 -1.27 2.40 7.36
C LEU A 100 -0.20 1.30 7.26
N ASN A 101 0.75 1.24 8.21
CA ASN A 101 1.76 0.19 8.24
C ASN A 101 1.14 -1.20 8.36
N ARG A 102 0.15 -1.39 9.26
CA ARG A 102 -0.57 -2.67 9.38
C ARG A 102 -1.33 -3.04 8.11
N GLN A 103 -1.95 -2.06 7.44
CA GLN A 103 -2.64 -2.27 6.17
C GLN A 103 -1.65 -2.67 5.07
N CYS A 104 -0.51 -1.97 4.97
CA CYS A 104 0.58 -2.33 4.05
C CYS A 104 1.07 -3.76 4.31
N GLU A 105 1.33 -4.13 5.57
CA GLU A 105 1.74 -5.48 5.93
C GLU A 105 0.71 -6.53 5.53
N THR A 106 -0.57 -6.29 5.84
CA THR A 106 -1.67 -7.21 5.50
C THR A 106 -1.75 -7.41 3.98
N ILE A 107 -1.76 -6.32 3.21
CA ILE A 107 -1.82 -6.38 1.75
C ILE A 107 -0.58 -7.09 1.21
N ARG A 108 0.61 -6.79 1.72
CA ARG A 108 1.86 -7.48 1.34
C ARG A 108 1.74 -8.98 1.58
N THR A 109 1.28 -9.42 2.75
CA THR A 109 1.12 -10.84 3.07
C THR A 109 0.16 -11.51 2.09
N THR A 110 -0.98 -10.89 1.78
CA THR A 110 -1.91 -11.39 0.76
C THR A 110 -1.24 -11.51 -0.60
N MET A 111 -0.52 -10.48 -1.03
CA MET A 111 0.16 -10.46 -2.32
C MET A 111 1.26 -11.53 -2.43
N LEU A 112 2.05 -11.72 -1.36
CA LEU A 112 3.07 -12.77 -1.30
C LEU A 112 2.43 -14.16 -1.36
N SER A 113 1.34 -14.38 -0.64
CA SER A 113 0.61 -15.65 -0.68
C SER A 113 0.04 -15.92 -2.08
N LEU A 114 -0.58 -14.93 -2.73
CA LEU A 114 -1.08 -15.05 -4.11
C LEU A 114 0.06 -15.31 -5.10
N HIS A 115 1.19 -14.63 -4.94
CA HIS A 115 2.36 -14.82 -5.79
C HIS A 115 2.93 -16.25 -5.64
N GLU A 116 2.98 -16.78 -4.42
CA GLU A 116 3.41 -18.15 -4.15
C GLU A 116 2.45 -19.18 -4.75
N GLN A 117 1.13 -18.98 -4.59
CA GLN A 117 0.10 -19.83 -5.21
C GLN A 117 0.21 -19.83 -6.74
N LEU A 118 0.37 -18.65 -7.36
CA LEU A 118 0.57 -18.53 -8.81
C LEU A 118 1.84 -19.23 -9.27
N THR A 119 2.93 -19.09 -8.51
CA THR A 119 4.20 -19.74 -8.81
C THR A 119 4.06 -21.27 -8.79
N ALA A 120 3.39 -21.80 -7.77
CA ALA A 120 3.10 -23.23 -7.66
C ALA A 120 2.21 -23.73 -8.81
N HIS A 121 1.16 -22.98 -9.18
CA HIS A 121 0.29 -23.32 -10.31
C HIS A 121 1.03 -23.32 -11.66
N ILE A 122 1.90 -22.33 -11.90
CA ILE A 122 2.73 -22.25 -13.11
C ILE A 122 3.69 -23.45 -13.17
N ALA A 123 4.31 -23.81 -12.04
CA ALA A 123 5.21 -24.95 -11.96
C ALA A 123 4.49 -26.29 -12.19
N ALA A 124 3.29 -26.47 -11.61
CA ALA A 124 2.48 -27.68 -11.77
C ALA A 124 1.88 -27.83 -13.19
N SER A 125 1.77 -26.73 -13.94
CA SER A 125 1.31 -26.74 -15.34
C SER A 125 2.47 -26.97 -16.35
N SER A 126 3.64 -27.42 -15.88
CA SER A 126 4.84 -27.68 -16.69
C SER A 126 4.99 -29.17 -17.02
#